data_AF-A0A2V8TRP6-F1
#
_entry.id   AF-A0A2V8TRP6-F1
#
_cell.length_a   1.000
_cell.length_b   1.000
_cell.length_c   1.000
_cell.angle_alpha   90.00
_cell.angle_beta   90.00
_cell.angle_gamma   90.00
#
_symmetry.space_group_name_H-M   'P 1'
#
loop_
_entity.id
_entity.type
_entity.pdbx_description
1 polymer ?
#
loop_
_entity_poly.entity_id
_entity_poly.type
_entity_poly.pdbx_seq_one_letter_code
_entity_poly.pdbx_strand_id
1 'polypeptide(L)'
;MSYVKGLRCRECRAESSIAPRSICEECFGPLEVAYDYEALSRSFGRDSVAARPGSMWRYRELLPVEGGDILGREVGFTPLLRAGRLAERLGLDELYIKNDAVNYPTLSFKDRVVSVAVTKAREFGMTTVGCASTGNLANAVAAQGVRHGFATCILVPEDLETAKILGTTVYGA
;
A
#
# COMPACT_ATOMS: atom_id res chain seq x y z
N MET A 1 -7.49 -2.40 16.53
CA MET A 1 -7.39 -1.06 17.14
C MET A 1 -6.24 -0.34 16.47
N SER A 2 -6.57 0.70 15.70
CA SER A 2 -5.57 1.54 15.07
C SER A 2 -4.87 2.42 16.10
N TYR A 3 -3.59 2.73 15.87
CA TYR A 3 -2.83 3.73 16.67
C TYR A 3 -2.88 5.11 16.00
N VAL A 4 -3.76 5.30 15.03
CA VAL A 4 -3.88 6.56 14.28
C VAL A 4 -4.64 7.59 15.12
N LYS A 5 -4.03 8.77 15.28
CA LYS A 5 -4.61 9.94 15.95
C LYS A 5 -5.38 10.85 14.99
N GLY A 6 -4.97 10.88 13.72
CA GLY A 6 -5.50 11.80 12.73
C GLY A 6 -4.59 11.93 11.52
N LEU A 7 -4.74 13.03 10.81
CA LEU A 7 -3.87 13.43 9.71
C LEU A 7 -3.08 14.67 10.10
N ARG A 8 -1.84 14.78 9.65
CA ARG A 8 -0.97 15.93 9.90
C ARG A 8 -0.33 16.39 8.60
N CYS A 9 -0.40 17.68 8.30
CA CYS A 9 0.31 18.23 7.15
C CYS A 9 1.82 18.16 7.34
N ARG A 10 2.53 17.72 6.30
CA ARG A 10 4.00 17.68 6.32
C ARG A 10 4.64 19.06 6.37
N GLU A 11 3.99 20.05 5.75
CA GLU A 11 4.51 21.41 5.58
C GLU A 11 4.14 22.31 6.77
N CYS A 12 2.85 22.64 6.94
CA CYS A 12 2.41 23.58 7.98
C CYS A 12 2.12 22.94 9.34
N ARG A 13 2.21 21.61 9.43
CA ARG A 13 1.93 20.83 10.66
C ARG A 13 0.50 20.87 11.18
N ALA A 14 -0.43 21.50 10.47
CA ALA A 14 -1.85 21.47 10.79
C ALA A 14 -2.36 20.04 10.96
N GLU A 15 -3.16 19.82 11.99
CA GLU A 15 -3.75 18.52 12.33
C GLU A 15 -5.23 18.51 11.96
N SER A 16 -5.72 17.34 11.54
CA SER A 16 -7.11 17.15 11.17
C SER A 16 -7.58 15.74 11.52
N SER A 17 -8.89 15.56 11.57
CA SER A 17 -9.50 14.25 11.78
C SER A 17 -9.21 13.31 10.59
N ILE A 18 -9.34 12.01 10.85
CA ILE A 18 -9.21 10.98 9.80
C ILE A 18 -10.32 11.20 8.78
N ALA A 19 -9.93 11.46 7.53
CA ALA A 19 -10.84 11.68 6.41
C ALA A 19 -10.21 11.14 5.11
N PRO A 20 -11.00 10.89 4.05
CA PRO A 20 -10.48 10.50 2.74
C PRO A 20 -9.86 11.72 2.02
N ARG A 21 -8.74 12.21 2.57
CA ARG A 21 -8.07 13.44 2.13
C ARG A 21 -6.57 13.23 2.11
N SER A 22 -5.92 13.72 1.05
CA SER A 22 -4.46 13.67 0.87
C SER A 22 -3.80 15.05 0.89
N ILE A 23 -4.58 16.13 0.84
CA ILE A 23 -4.11 17.52 0.70
C ILE A 23 -4.60 18.35 1.88
N CYS A 24 -3.73 19.16 2.46
CA CYS A 24 -4.05 20.09 3.54
C CYS A 24 -4.91 21.26 3.04
N GLU A 25 -5.95 21.63 3.78
CA GLU A 25 -6.83 22.76 3.42
C GLU A 25 -6.21 24.13 3.67
N GLU A 26 -5.16 24.22 4.50
CA GLU A 26 -4.53 25.50 4.82
C GLU A 26 -3.43 25.89 3.83
N CYS A 27 -2.61 24.91 3.41
CA CYS A 27 -1.40 25.18 2.62
C CYS A 27 -1.26 24.32 1.36
N PHE A 28 -2.24 23.46 1.07
CA PHE A 28 -2.22 22.50 -0.05
C PHE A 28 -1.04 21.50 -0.04
N GLY A 29 -0.30 21.41 1.08
CA GLY A 29 0.75 20.42 1.28
C GLY A 29 0.20 19.00 1.52
N PRO A 30 1.03 17.96 1.38
CA PRO A 30 0.60 16.58 1.58
C PRO A 30 0.26 16.30 3.05
N LEU A 31 -0.78 15.49 3.27
CA LEU A 31 -1.14 14.96 4.58
C LEU A 31 -0.45 13.61 4.82
N GLU A 32 0.03 13.42 6.04
CA GLU A 32 0.56 12.16 6.56
C GLU A 32 -0.34 11.66 7.69
N VAL A 33 -0.28 10.36 7.95
CA VAL A 33 -1.00 9.75 9.08
C VAL A 33 -0.24 10.03 10.37
N ALA A 34 -0.92 10.62 11.36
CA ALA A 34 -0.36 10.85 12.69
C ALA A 34 -0.63 9.64 13.59
N TYR A 35 0.39 9.14 14.29
CA TYR A 35 0.31 7.96 15.15
C TYR A 35 0.58 8.27 16.62
N ASP A 36 -0.01 7.49 17.51
CA ASP A 36 0.39 7.38 18.91
C ASP A 36 1.59 6.44 19.07
N TYR A 37 2.80 6.96 18.85
CA TYR A 37 4.02 6.16 19.00
C TYR A 37 4.29 5.72 20.44
N GLU A 38 3.83 6.47 21.45
CA GLU A 38 4.00 6.11 22.85
C GLU A 38 3.19 4.84 23.15
N ALA A 39 1.90 4.82 22.79
CA ALA A 39 1.05 3.65 22.94
C ALA A 39 1.53 2.46 22.08
N LEU A 40 1.97 2.73 20.85
CA LEU A 40 2.48 1.70 19.93
C LEU A 40 3.72 1.02 20.50
N SER A 41 4.67 1.77 21.05
CA SER A 41 5.91 1.23 21.62
C SER A 41 5.69 0.22 22.76
N ARG A 42 4.56 0.31 23.47
CA ARG A 42 4.20 -0.58 24.58
C ARG A 42 3.65 -1.95 24.13
N SER A 43 3.24 -2.08 22.88
CA SER A 43 2.42 -3.22 22.40
C SER A 43 2.87 -3.80 21.07
N PHE A 44 3.71 -3.08 20.32
CA PHE A 44 4.26 -3.49 19.04
C PHE A 44 5.76 -3.74 19.14
N GLY A 45 6.22 -4.91 18.70
CA GLY A 45 7.62 -5.31 18.79
C GLY A 45 7.96 -6.48 17.89
N ARG A 46 9.23 -6.89 17.93
CA ARG A 46 9.75 -7.97 17.08
C ARG A 46 8.96 -9.27 17.26
N ASP A 47 8.67 -9.66 18.50
CA ASP A 47 8.00 -10.93 18.80
C ASP A 47 6.54 -10.92 18.31
N SER A 48 5.85 -9.80 18.45
CA SER A 48 4.48 -9.68 17.94
C SER A 48 4.42 -9.72 16.41
N VAL A 49 5.43 -9.15 15.73
CA VAL A 49 5.61 -9.27 14.29
C VAL A 49 5.96 -10.71 13.88
N ALA A 50 6.84 -11.37 14.63
CA ALA A 50 7.30 -12.74 14.38
C ALA A 50 6.19 -13.79 14.51
N ALA A 51 5.28 -13.61 15.47
CA ALA A 51 4.17 -14.52 15.76
C ALA A 51 3.03 -14.52 14.72
N ARG A 52 3.09 -13.65 13.69
CA ARG A 52 2.02 -13.47 12.71
C ARG A 52 2.35 -14.10 11.36
N PRO A 53 1.32 -14.45 10.57
CA PRO A 53 1.52 -14.94 9.21
C PRO A 53 2.43 -14.02 8.37
N GLY A 54 3.13 -14.64 7.42
CA GLY A 54 3.96 -13.95 6.46
C GLY A 54 3.14 -13.14 5.46
N SER A 55 2.76 -11.92 5.84
CA SER A 55 2.21 -10.90 4.93
C SER A 55 2.59 -9.51 5.44
N MET A 56 2.24 -8.44 4.69
CA MET A 56 2.43 -7.07 5.19
C MET A 56 1.57 -6.77 6.42
N TRP A 57 0.47 -7.51 6.61
CA TRP A 57 -0.47 -7.30 7.72
C TRP A 57 0.08 -7.76 9.08
N ARG A 58 1.25 -8.40 9.10
CA ARG A 58 2.01 -8.59 10.34
C ARG A 58 2.43 -7.27 11.00
N TYR A 59 2.38 -6.15 10.27
CA TYR A 59 2.65 -4.78 10.74
C TYR A 59 1.38 -3.95 10.96
N ARG A 60 0.21 -4.56 11.13
CA ARG A 60 -1.11 -3.87 11.19
C ARG A 60 -1.19 -2.67 12.13
N GLU A 61 -0.43 -2.62 13.22
CA GLU A 61 -0.41 -1.48 14.15
C GLU A 61 0.20 -0.21 13.53
N LEU A 62 1.09 -0.39 12.54
CA LEU A 62 1.69 0.69 11.75
C LEU A 62 0.87 1.00 10.48
N LEU A 63 -0.21 0.27 10.21
CA LEU A 63 -1.05 0.49 9.03
C LEU A 63 -2.31 1.27 9.44
N PRO A 64 -2.75 2.26 8.65
CA PRO A 64 -3.82 3.18 9.04
C PRO A 64 -5.24 2.61 8.88
N VAL A 65 -5.45 1.39 9.36
CA VAL A 65 -6.73 0.65 9.28
C VAL A 65 -7.17 0.22 10.68
N GLU A 66 -8.48 0.07 10.91
CA GLU A 66 -9.05 -0.26 12.22
C GLU A 66 -8.99 -1.76 12.56
N GLY A 67 -8.48 -2.58 11.64
CA GLY A 67 -8.19 -4.01 11.85
C GLY A 67 -9.40 -4.93 11.69
N GLY A 68 -10.50 -4.44 11.11
CA GLY A 68 -11.67 -5.23 10.73
C GLY A 68 -11.42 -6.06 9.47
N ASP A 69 -12.22 -5.82 8.42
CA ASP A 69 -12.15 -6.59 7.20
C ASP A 69 -11.00 -6.14 6.27
N ILE A 70 -9.81 -6.66 6.57
CA ILE A 70 -8.58 -6.44 5.81
C ILE A 70 -8.65 -7.10 4.42
N LEU A 71 -8.42 -6.29 3.39
CA LEU A 71 -8.33 -6.70 1.98
C LEU A 71 -6.90 -6.98 1.55
N GLY A 72 -6.67 -7.99 0.70
CA GLY A 72 -5.34 -8.41 0.26
C GLY A 72 -4.47 -9.01 1.38
N ARG A 73 -4.99 -10.00 2.12
CA ARG A 73 -4.30 -10.61 3.29
C ARG A 73 -2.98 -11.28 2.95
N GLU A 74 -2.83 -11.70 1.70
CA GLU A 74 -1.66 -12.36 1.12
C GLU A 74 -0.59 -11.39 0.61
N VAL A 75 -0.90 -10.09 0.53
CA VAL A 75 0.02 -9.08 0.01
C VAL A 75 1.26 -8.97 0.90
N GLY A 76 2.43 -8.84 0.27
CA GLY A 76 3.69 -8.63 0.93
C GLY A 76 4.46 -9.92 1.22
N PHE A 77 5.26 -9.90 2.29
CA PHE A 77 6.20 -10.98 2.67
C PHE A 77 7.05 -11.57 1.53
N THR A 78 7.40 -10.71 0.57
CA THR A 78 8.21 -11.08 -0.58
C THR A 78 9.65 -11.47 -0.20
N PRO A 79 10.35 -12.26 -1.03
CA PRO A 79 11.69 -12.74 -0.73
C PRO A 79 12.73 -11.62 -0.51
N LEU A 80 13.69 -11.87 0.37
CA LEU A 80 14.93 -11.12 0.50
C LEU A 80 16.07 -12.03 0.03
N LEU A 81 16.56 -11.79 -1.19
CA LEU A 81 17.48 -12.68 -1.90
C LEU A 81 18.92 -12.24 -1.68
N ARG A 82 19.80 -13.14 -1.23
CA ARG A 82 21.24 -12.85 -1.16
C ARG A 82 21.85 -12.86 -2.56
N ALA A 83 22.58 -11.81 -2.93
CA ALA A 83 23.10 -11.58 -4.28
C ALA A 83 24.64 -11.66 -4.33
N GLY A 84 25.21 -12.82 -3.96
CA GLY A 84 26.66 -13.00 -3.76
C GLY A 84 27.54 -12.59 -4.95
N ARG A 85 27.26 -13.12 -6.15
CA ARG A 85 28.03 -12.78 -7.37
C ARG A 85 28.01 -11.29 -7.71
N LEU A 86 26.91 -10.61 -7.42
CA LEU A 86 26.80 -9.17 -7.65
C LEU A 86 27.55 -8.40 -6.56
N ALA A 87 27.50 -8.86 -5.30
CA ALA A 87 28.31 -8.31 -4.20
C ALA A 87 29.81 -8.36 -4.54
N GLU A 88 30.33 -9.52 -4.96
CA GLU A 88 31.73 -9.70 -5.38
C GLU A 88 32.11 -8.72 -6.49
N ARG A 89 31.28 -8.61 -7.53
CA ARG A 89 31.55 -7.71 -8.66
C ARG A 89 31.56 -6.23 -8.27
N LEU A 90 30.85 -5.87 -7.21
CA LEU A 90 30.76 -4.49 -6.69
C LEU A 90 31.75 -4.23 -5.54
N GLY A 91 32.52 -5.21 -5.09
CA GLY A 91 33.41 -5.08 -3.93
C GLY A 91 32.66 -4.91 -2.60
N LEU A 92 31.49 -5.53 -2.46
CA LEU A 92 30.65 -5.48 -1.26
C LEU A 92 30.70 -6.81 -0.50
N ASP A 93 30.77 -6.74 0.84
CA ASP A 93 30.75 -7.93 1.71
C ASP A 93 29.38 -8.62 1.72
N GLU A 94 28.30 -7.83 1.74
CA GLU A 94 26.93 -8.32 1.75
C GLU A 94 26.02 -7.50 0.84
N LEU A 95 25.26 -8.19 -0.02
CA LEU A 95 24.25 -7.59 -0.88
C LEU A 95 22.99 -8.46 -0.89
N TYR A 96 21.84 -7.81 -0.69
CA TYR A 96 20.53 -8.45 -0.73
C TYR A 96 19.56 -7.68 -1.64
N ILE A 97 18.67 -8.41 -2.31
CA ILE A 97 17.62 -7.88 -3.18
C ILE A 97 16.26 -8.15 -2.54
N LYS A 98 15.52 -7.08 -2.22
CA LYS A 98 14.13 -7.19 -1.81
C LYS A 98 13.24 -7.34 -3.04
N ASN A 99 12.82 -8.57 -3.35
CA ASN A 99 12.14 -8.85 -4.61
C ASN A 99 10.62 -8.62 -4.52
N ASP A 100 10.18 -7.37 -4.62
CA ASP A 100 8.75 -7.04 -4.71
C ASP A 100 8.13 -7.28 -6.10
N ALA A 101 8.89 -7.76 -7.09
CA ALA A 101 8.36 -8.14 -8.40
C ALA A 101 7.57 -9.47 -8.38
N VAL A 102 7.49 -10.12 -7.21
CA VAL A 102 6.65 -11.31 -6.98
C VAL A 102 5.56 -11.06 -5.95
N ASN A 103 5.25 -9.81 -5.67
CA ASN A 103 4.18 -9.47 -4.76
C ASN A 103 2.83 -9.79 -5.40
N TYR A 104 1.99 -10.58 -4.73
CA TYR A 104 0.69 -10.97 -5.25
C TYR A 104 -0.36 -9.91 -4.87
N PRO A 105 -1.34 -9.56 -5.74
CA PRO A 105 -1.71 -10.26 -6.98
C PRO A 105 -1.05 -9.80 -8.28
N THR A 106 -0.41 -8.64 -8.35
CA THR A 106 -0.04 -8.00 -9.64
C THR A 106 1.45 -8.02 -9.95
N LEU A 107 2.23 -8.74 -9.15
CA LEU A 107 3.67 -8.88 -9.31
C LEU A 107 4.39 -7.52 -9.17
N SER A 108 3.87 -6.66 -8.28
CA SER A 108 4.43 -5.33 -8.06
C SER A 108 4.34 -4.88 -6.61
N PHE A 109 5.32 -4.08 -6.17
CA PHE A 109 5.27 -3.44 -4.84
C PHE A 109 4.01 -2.57 -4.63
N LYS A 110 3.37 -2.11 -5.74
CA LYS A 110 2.13 -1.32 -5.69
C LYS A 110 0.98 -2.06 -5.01
N ASP A 111 1.02 -3.40 -4.97
CA ASP A 111 0.01 -4.17 -4.26
C ASP A 111 -0.09 -3.80 -2.78
N ARG A 112 1.02 -3.42 -2.14
CA ARG A 112 1.07 -3.04 -0.72
C ARG A 112 0.22 -1.80 -0.44
N VAL A 113 0.44 -0.75 -1.22
CA VAL A 113 -0.25 0.54 -0.99
C VAL A 113 -1.72 0.43 -1.36
N VAL A 114 -2.05 -0.32 -2.42
CA VAL A 114 -3.44 -0.52 -2.83
C VAL A 114 -4.20 -1.34 -1.80
N SER A 115 -3.60 -2.40 -1.24
CA SER A 115 -4.23 -3.23 -0.20
C SER A 115 -4.65 -2.43 1.03
N VAL A 116 -3.82 -1.47 1.46
CA VAL A 116 -4.19 -0.50 2.51
C VAL A 116 -5.28 0.44 2.02
N ALA A 117 -5.14 1.01 0.83
CA ALA A 117 -6.09 1.98 0.28
C ALA A 117 -7.50 1.40 0.11
N VAL A 118 -7.66 0.20 -0.46
CA VAL A 118 -8.97 -0.43 -0.65
C VAL A 118 -9.57 -0.88 0.68
N THR A 119 -8.76 -1.33 1.64
CA THR A 119 -9.23 -1.60 3.00
C THR A 119 -9.80 -0.32 3.62
N LYS A 120 -9.06 0.80 3.50
CA LYS A 120 -9.48 2.08 4.05
C LYS A 120 -10.69 2.68 3.33
N ALA A 121 -10.77 2.53 2.02
CA ALA A 121 -11.93 2.94 1.22
C ALA A 121 -13.21 2.25 1.72
N ARG A 122 -13.12 0.95 2.04
CA ARG A 122 -14.26 0.21 2.60
C ARG A 122 -14.64 0.67 4.00
N GLU A 123 -13.67 0.97 4.85
CA GLU A 123 -13.93 1.58 6.17
C GLU A 123 -14.67 2.92 6.04
N PHE A 124 -14.38 3.69 5.00
CA PHE A 124 -15.10 4.92 4.68
C PHE A 124 -16.44 4.71 3.95
N GLY A 125 -16.88 3.47 3.73
CA GLY A 125 -18.14 3.16 3.05
C GLY A 125 -18.13 3.48 1.55
N MET A 126 -16.95 3.60 0.93
CA MET A 126 -16.84 3.84 -0.50
C MET A 126 -17.20 2.60 -1.30
N THR A 127 -17.85 2.79 -2.44
CA THR A 127 -18.23 1.71 -3.38
C THR A 127 -17.41 1.71 -4.65
N THR A 128 -16.61 2.76 -4.88
CA THR A 128 -15.83 2.97 -6.11
C THR A 128 -14.39 3.31 -5.76
N VAL A 129 -13.44 2.72 -6.49
CA VAL A 129 -12.02 3.08 -6.43
C VAL A 129 -11.48 3.29 -7.84
N GLY A 130 -10.39 4.02 -7.96
CA GLY A 130 -9.79 4.27 -9.25
C GLY A 130 -8.45 4.98 -9.14
N CYS A 131 -7.75 5.08 -10.27
CA CYS A 131 -6.55 5.89 -10.36
C CYS A 131 -6.31 6.37 -11.79
N ALA A 132 -5.56 7.47 -11.91
CA ALA A 132 -4.93 7.87 -13.15
C ALA A 132 -3.52 7.29 -13.20
N SER A 133 -3.31 6.23 -13.97
CA SER A 133 -2.01 5.55 -14.06
C SER A 133 -1.92 4.67 -15.29
N THR A 134 -0.71 4.49 -15.81
CA THR A 134 -0.43 3.75 -17.05
C THR A 134 0.27 2.41 -16.83
N GLY A 135 0.39 1.93 -15.59
CA GLY A 135 1.19 0.74 -15.29
C GLY A 135 0.88 0.09 -13.95
N ASN A 136 1.91 -0.25 -13.17
CA ASN A 136 1.77 -1.09 -11.98
C ASN A 136 0.69 -0.66 -10.97
N LEU A 137 0.47 0.65 -10.80
CA LEU A 137 -0.58 1.13 -9.90
C LEU A 137 -1.98 0.87 -10.50
N ALA A 138 -2.16 1.09 -11.81
CA ALA A 138 -3.40 0.75 -12.50
C ALA A 138 -3.73 -0.73 -12.36
N ASN A 139 -2.75 -1.61 -12.59
CA ASN A 139 -2.92 -3.05 -12.42
C ASN A 139 -3.32 -3.40 -10.98
N ALA A 140 -2.62 -2.87 -9.98
CA ALA A 140 -2.92 -3.14 -8.57
C ALA A 140 -4.32 -2.67 -8.18
N VAL A 141 -4.72 -1.46 -8.58
CA VAL A 141 -6.07 -0.90 -8.33
C VAL A 141 -7.14 -1.71 -9.05
N ALA A 142 -6.93 -2.06 -10.31
CA ALA A 142 -7.84 -2.90 -11.09
C ALA A 142 -8.04 -4.27 -10.42
N ALA A 143 -6.95 -5.00 -10.17
CA ALA A 143 -6.98 -6.33 -9.60
C ALA A 143 -7.63 -6.38 -8.22
N GLN A 144 -7.21 -5.49 -7.30
CA GLN A 144 -7.70 -5.51 -5.93
C GLN A 144 -9.07 -4.87 -5.79
N GLY A 145 -9.37 -3.82 -6.55
CA GLY A 145 -10.68 -3.16 -6.56
C GLY A 145 -11.78 -4.13 -7.00
N VAL A 146 -11.61 -4.73 -8.19
CA VAL A 146 -12.58 -5.67 -8.76
C VAL A 146 -12.74 -6.90 -7.87
N ARG A 147 -11.63 -7.52 -7.44
CA ARG A 147 -11.67 -8.70 -6.56
C ARG A 147 -12.42 -8.47 -5.26
N HIS A 148 -12.43 -7.24 -4.75
CA HIS A 148 -13.07 -6.89 -3.50
C HIS A 148 -14.42 -6.20 -3.67
N GLY A 149 -14.98 -6.23 -4.88
CA GLY A 149 -16.36 -5.81 -5.16
C GLY A 149 -16.55 -4.30 -5.33
N PHE A 150 -15.47 -3.53 -5.56
CA PHE A 150 -15.59 -2.12 -5.90
C PHE A 150 -15.88 -1.94 -7.38
N ALA A 151 -16.73 -0.97 -7.71
CA ALA A 151 -16.68 -0.37 -9.04
C ALA A 151 -15.27 0.22 -9.23
N THR A 152 -14.58 -0.15 -10.31
CA THR A 152 -13.18 0.21 -10.49
C THR A 152 -13.01 0.97 -11.79
N CYS A 153 -12.31 2.10 -11.76
CA CYS A 153 -12.10 2.94 -12.94
C CYS A 153 -10.62 3.31 -13.07
N ILE A 154 -10.03 2.99 -14.22
CA ILE A 154 -8.64 3.34 -14.54
C ILE A 154 -8.63 4.40 -15.63
N LEU A 155 -8.03 5.55 -15.33
CA LEU A 155 -7.87 6.64 -16.27
C LEU A 155 -6.46 6.60 -16.86
N VAL A 156 -6.38 6.56 -18.19
CA VAL A 156 -5.14 6.54 -18.96
C VAL A 156 -5.14 7.64 -20.01
N PRO A 157 -3.96 8.12 -20.46
CA PRO A 157 -3.87 8.95 -21.67
C PRO A 157 -4.44 8.22 -22.89
N GLU A 158 -5.01 8.99 -23.83
CA GLU A 158 -5.61 8.46 -25.06
C GLU A 158 -4.58 7.69 -25.93
N ASP A 159 -3.32 8.10 -25.89
CA ASP A 159 -2.22 7.56 -26.70
C ASP A 159 -1.43 6.43 -26.01
N LEU A 160 -1.96 5.86 -24.92
CA LEU A 160 -1.27 4.78 -24.20
C LEU A 160 -1.10 3.52 -25.07
N GLU A 161 0.07 2.88 -24.98
CA GLU A 161 0.34 1.67 -25.75
C GLU A 161 -0.67 0.55 -25.41
N THR A 162 -1.28 -0.04 -26.43
CA THR A 162 -2.37 -1.03 -26.29
C THR A 162 -2.03 -2.18 -25.36
N ALA A 163 -0.76 -2.63 -25.34
CA ALA A 163 -0.32 -3.70 -24.45
C ALA A 163 -0.49 -3.37 -22.95
N LYS A 164 -0.33 -2.10 -22.56
CA LYS A 164 -0.54 -1.66 -21.17
C LYS A 164 -2.02 -1.62 -20.82
N ILE A 165 -2.87 -1.17 -21.76
CA ILE A 165 -4.33 -1.20 -21.60
C ILE A 165 -4.79 -2.64 -21.38
N LEU A 166 -4.40 -3.57 -22.27
CA LEU A 166 -4.73 -4.99 -22.16
C LEU A 166 -4.27 -5.59 -20.82
N GLY A 167 -3.06 -5.25 -20.38
CA GLY A 167 -2.50 -5.72 -19.11
C GLY A 167 -3.31 -5.28 -17.88
N THR A 168 -4.00 -4.15 -17.95
CA THR A 168 -4.89 -3.69 -16.88
C THR A 168 -6.30 -4.26 -17.03
N THR A 169 -6.88 -4.25 -18.24
CA THR A 169 -8.27 -4.68 -18.50
C THR A 169 -8.51 -6.15 -18.19
N VAL A 170 -7.49 -7.01 -18.22
CA VAL A 170 -7.62 -8.43 -17.84
C VAL A 170 -8.16 -8.65 -16.42
N TYR A 171 -8.00 -7.66 -15.54
CA TYR A 171 -8.53 -7.70 -14.18
C TYR A 171 -10.01 -7.32 -14.07
N GLY A 172 -10.65 -6.85 -15.14
CA GLY A 172 -12.08 -6.52 -15.19
C GLY A 172 -12.44 -5.12 -14.69
N ALA A 173 -11.47 -4.19 -14.68
CA ALA A 173 -11.69 -2.77 -14.43
C ALA A 173 -12.03 -1.99 -15.71
#